data_AF-A0A0Q6S854-F1
#
_entry.id   AF-A0A0Q6S854-F1
#
_cell.length_a   1.000
_cell.length_b   1.000
_cell.length_c   1.000
_cell.angle_alpha   90.00
_cell.angle_beta   90.00
_cell.angle_gamma   90.00
#
_symmetry.space_group_name_H-M   'P 1'
#
loop_
_entity.id
_entity.type
_entity.pdbx_description
1 polymer ?
#
loop_
_entity_poly.entity_id
_entity_poly.type
_entity_poly.pdbx_seq_one_letter_code
_entity_poly.pdbx_strand_id
1 'polypeptide(L)'
;MNQANTDLTLDEVLSDPMIRAIMRADGVTSSEFKTLLFSAASALRHAEPSVGGTKAHALKLLSAPKRRLLSMVHPLAVRSSGTIAA
;
A
#
# COMPACT_ATOMS: atom_id res chain seq x y z
N MET A 1 2.20 -21.04 25.15
CA MET A 1 3.44 -20.39 24.67
C MET A 1 3.01 -19.16 23.90
N ASN A 2 3.09 -17.97 24.50
CA ASN A 2 2.83 -16.73 23.78
C ASN A 2 4.04 -16.51 22.86
N GLN A 3 3.94 -16.96 21.61
CA GLN A 3 4.83 -16.50 20.56
C GLN A 3 4.55 -15.01 20.43
N ALA A 4 5.35 -14.19 21.12
CA ALA A 4 5.45 -12.80 20.75
C ALA A 4 5.85 -12.81 19.27
N ASN A 5 4.96 -12.35 18.40
CA ASN A 5 5.22 -12.03 17.00
C ASN A 5 6.33 -10.97 16.99
N THR A 6 7.55 -11.41 17.23
CA THR A 6 8.72 -10.57 17.18
C THR A 6 9.05 -10.59 15.71
N ASP A 7 8.73 -9.50 15.02
CA ASP A 7 9.04 -9.38 13.60
C ASP A 7 10.53 -9.66 13.41
N LEU A 8 10.82 -10.64 12.55
CA LEU A 8 12.18 -11.04 12.26
C LEU A 8 12.90 -9.88 11.56
N THR A 9 14.13 -9.62 11.98
CA THR A 9 15.00 -8.71 11.25
C THR A 9 15.33 -9.27 9.87
N LEU A 10 15.68 -8.39 8.93
CA LEU A 10 16.05 -8.79 7.56
C LEU A 10 17.18 -9.84 7.55
N ASP A 11 18.12 -9.77 8.50
CA ASP A 11 19.25 -10.69 8.59
C ASP A 11 18.85 -12.08 9.08
N GLU A 12 17.93 -12.14 10.05
CA GLU A 12 17.36 -13.39 10.55
C GLU A 12 16.55 -14.11 9.46
N VAL A 13 15.77 -13.37 8.67
CA VAL A 13 15.03 -13.90 7.52
C VAL A 13 15.97 -14.49 6.46
N LEU A 14 17.11 -13.83 6.20
CA LEU A 14 18.10 -14.31 5.22
C LEU A 14 18.89 -15.53 5.70
N SER A 15 19.02 -15.69 7.02
CA SER A 15 19.76 -16.78 7.65
C SER A 15 18.88 -17.99 7.96
N ASP A 16 17.57 -17.86 7.88
CA ASP A 16 16.62 -18.93 8.19
C ASP A 16 16.77 -20.13 7.24
N PRO A 17 16.92 -21.37 7.76
CA PRO A 17 17.18 -22.55 6.96
C PRO A 17 16.00 -22.95 6.06
N MET A 18 14.76 -22.72 6.50
CA MET A 18 13.56 -23.02 5.71
C MET A 18 13.42 -22.01 4.56
N ILE A 19 13.61 -20.73 4.84
CA ILE A 19 13.56 -19.67 3.82
C ILE A 19 14.64 -19.89 2.77
N ARG A 20 15.86 -20.25 3.17
CA ARG A 20 16.95 -20.58 2.23
C ARG A 20 16.64 -21.81 1.37
N ALA A 21 15.94 -22.80 1.91
CA ALA A 21 15.51 -23.95 1.13
C ALA A 21 14.50 -23.56 0.04
N ILE A 22 13.55 -22.68 0.37
CA ILE A 22 12.56 -22.15 -0.57
C ILE A 22 13.25 -21.29 -1.64
N MET A 23 14.13 -20.36 -1.25
CA MET A 23 14.87 -19.54 -2.20
C MET A 23 15.66 -20.37 -3.20
N ARG A 24 16.28 -21.48 -2.75
CA ARG A 24 16.99 -22.41 -3.65
C ARG A 24 16.03 -23.14 -4.59
N ALA A 25 14.86 -23.54 -4.11
CA ALA A 25 13.83 -24.17 -4.94
C ALA A 25 13.31 -23.20 -6.02
N ASP A 26 13.22 -21.92 -5.68
CA ASP A 26 12.76 -20.85 -6.59
C ASP A 26 13.89 -20.25 -7.44
N GLY A 27 15.14 -20.72 -7.29
CA GLY A 27 16.29 -20.21 -8.04
C GLY A 27 16.71 -18.78 -7.68
N VAL A 28 16.29 -18.27 -6.51
CA VAL A 28 16.54 -16.90 -6.06
C VAL A 28 17.83 -16.82 -5.23
N THR A 29 18.70 -15.87 -5.55
CA THR A 29 19.92 -15.61 -4.78
C THR A 29 19.64 -14.81 -3.50
N SER A 30 20.48 -14.93 -2.47
CA SER A 30 20.36 -14.12 -1.26
C SER A 30 20.47 -12.62 -1.50
N SER A 31 21.22 -12.18 -2.51
CA SER A 31 21.30 -10.77 -2.90
C SER A 31 19.99 -10.25 -3.48
N GLU A 32 19.32 -11.02 -4.34
CA GLU A 32 18.04 -10.65 -4.93
C GLU A 32 16.94 -10.59 -3.89
N PHE A 33 16.88 -11.62 -3.03
CA PHE A 33 15.90 -11.67 -1.95
C PHE A 33 16.11 -10.53 -0.94
N LYS A 34 17.36 -10.21 -0.58
CA LYS A 34 17.68 -9.05 0.26
C LYS A 34 17.22 -7.74 -0.38
N THR A 35 17.44 -7.57 -1.68
CA THR A 35 17.02 -6.37 -2.42
C THR A 35 15.51 -6.24 -2.45
N LEU A 36 14.80 -7.35 -2.68
CA LEU A 36 13.34 -7.40 -2.65
C LEU A 36 12.79 -7.04 -1.27
N LEU A 37 13.32 -7.63 -0.20
CA LEU A 37 12.92 -7.32 1.17
C LEU A 37 13.21 -5.87 1.55
N PHE A 38 14.35 -5.33 1.13
CA PHE A 38 14.69 -3.92 1.38
C PHE A 38 13.75 -2.96 0.65
N SER A 39 13.43 -3.28 -0.61
CA SER A 39 12.45 -2.53 -1.42
C SER A 39 11.06 -2.58 -0.78
N ALA A 40 10.60 -3.76 -0.39
CA ALA A 40 9.31 -3.95 0.29
C ALA A 40 9.25 -3.20 1.62
N ALA A 41 10.29 -3.28 2.44
CA ALA A 41 10.39 -2.53 3.69
C ALA A 41 10.38 -1.01 3.44
N SER A 42 11.03 -0.55 2.37
CA SER A 42 10.99 0.87 2.00
C SER A 42 9.60 1.29 1.53
N ALA A 43 8.93 0.47 0.72
CA ALA A 43 7.57 0.70 0.30
C ALA A 43 6.60 0.74 1.50
N LEU A 44 6.77 -0.15 2.48
CA LEU A 44 5.99 -0.16 3.72
C LEU A 44 6.23 1.12 4.54
N ARG A 45 7.48 1.55 4.72
CA ARG A 45 7.79 2.83 5.38
C ARG A 45 7.17 4.04 4.68
N HIS A 46 7.09 4.02 3.35
CA HIS A 46 6.42 5.07 2.58
C HIS A 46 4.90 4.90 2.52
N ALA A 47 4.39 3.71 2.84
CA ALA A 47 2.97 3.37 2.92
C ALA A 47 2.39 3.52 4.34
N GLU A 48 3.22 3.87 5.33
CA GLU A 48 2.78 4.24 6.69
C GLU A 48 1.62 5.25 6.63
N PRO A 49 0.66 5.07 7.53
CA PRO A 49 -0.72 4.89 7.19
C PRO A 49 -1.26 6.20 6.64
N SER A 50 -2.08 6.12 5.59
CA SER A 50 -3.17 7.08 5.52
C SER A 50 -4.06 6.84 6.75
N VAL A 51 -3.70 7.41 7.90
CA VAL A 51 -4.54 7.54 9.10
C VAL A 51 -5.82 8.35 8.78
N GLY A 52 -5.94 8.86 7.55
CA GLY A 52 -7.16 9.45 7.00
C GLY A 52 -7.79 8.74 5.80
N GLY A 53 -7.31 7.55 5.42
CA GLY A 53 -7.69 6.84 4.20
C GLY A 53 -9.14 6.40 4.26
N THR A 54 -9.98 6.96 3.39
CA THR A 54 -11.45 6.83 3.31
C THR A 54 -12.24 7.34 4.51
N LYS A 55 -11.94 6.96 5.76
CA LYS A 55 -12.74 7.36 6.94
C LYS A 55 -12.59 8.84 7.32
N ALA A 56 -11.36 9.36 7.38
CA ALA A 56 -11.19 10.80 7.64
C ALA A 56 -11.62 11.64 6.44
N HIS A 57 -11.46 11.12 5.22
CA HIS A 57 -12.02 11.78 4.04
C HIS A 57 -13.56 11.79 4.08
N ALA A 58 -14.21 10.70 4.51
CA ALA A 58 -15.66 10.64 4.70
C ALA A 58 -16.12 11.62 5.78
N LEU A 59 -15.44 11.68 6.94
CA LEU A 59 -15.73 12.66 7.99
C LEU A 59 -15.51 14.11 7.51
N LYS A 60 -14.50 14.35 6.68
CA LYS A 60 -14.23 15.66 6.08
C LYS A 60 -15.27 16.05 5.02
N LEU A 61 -15.88 15.07 4.34
CA LEU A 61 -17.01 15.29 3.43
C LEU A 61 -18.32 15.55 4.20
N LEU A 62 -18.57 14.79 5.26
CA LEU A 62 -19.76 14.95 6.11
C LEU A 62 -19.76 16.28 6.88
N SER A 63 -18.57 16.77 7.24
CA SER A 63 -18.39 18.09 7.89
C SER A 63 -18.19 19.25 6.89
N ALA A 64 -18.14 18.98 5.57
CA ALA A 64 -17.95 20.03 4.58
C ALA A 64 -19.25 20.81 4.31
N PRO A 65 -19.19 22.15 4.18
CA PRO A 65 -20.34 22.96 3.77
C PRO A 65 -20.88 22.54 2.41
N LYS A 66 -22.21 22.55 2.23
CA LYS A 66 -22.91 22.10 0.99
C LYS A 66 -22.31 22.66 -0.31
N ARG A 67 -21.86 23.91 -0.32
CA ARG A 67 -21.24 24.56 -1.50
C ARG A 67 -19.93 23.90 -1.94
N ARG A 68 -19.14 23.38 -0.99
CA ARG A 68 -17.87 22.69 -1.25
C ARG A 68 -18.09 21.28 -1.82
N LEU A 69 -19.15 20.61 -1.39
CA LEU A 69 -19.53 19.30 -1.94
C LEU A 69 -19.99 19.44 -3.41
N LEU A 70 -20.83 20.43 -3.71
CA LEU A 70 -21.31 20.69 -5.08
C LEU A 70 -20.17 20.99 -6.06
N SER A 71 -19.14 21.76 -5.64
CA SER A 71 -17.98 22.04 -6.48
C SER A 71 -17.09 20.82 -6.73
N MET A 72 -17.15 19.79 -5.86
CA MET A 72 -16.41 18.54 -6.04
C MET A 72 -17.14 17.54 -6.95
N VAL A 73 -18.46 17.66 -7.09
CA VAL A 73 -19.27 16.81 -7.99
C VAL A 73 -19.27 17.34 -9.42
N HIS A 74 -19.20 18.66 -9.60
CA HIS A 74 -19.20 19.30 -10.92
C HIS A 74 -18.11 18.79 -11.91
N PRO A 75 -16.86 18.51 -11.48
CA PRO A 75 -15.82 17.99 -12.36
C PRO A 75 -16.10 16.57 -12.88
N LEU A 76 -16.90 15.78 -12.15
CA LEU A 76 -17.27 14.41 -12.56
C LEU A 76 -18.45 14.41 -13.54
N ALA A 77 -19.34 15.41 -13.47
CA ALA A 77 -20.49 15.55 -14.37
C ALA A 77 -20.10 16.10 -15.75
N VAL A 78 -19.06 16.93 -15.84
CA VAL A 78 -18.63 17.57 -17.11
C VAL A 78 -17.95 16.61 -18.09
N ARG A 79 -17.43 15.46 -17.64
CA ARG A 79 -16.71 14.51 -18.52
C ARG A 79 -17.62 13.51 -19.26
N SER A 80 -18.95 13.57 -19.05
CA SER A 80 -19.94 12.70 -19.71
C SER A 80 -20.64 13.35 -20.91
N SER A 81 -20.24 14.55 -21.33
CA SER A 81 -20.83 15.23 -22.50
C SER A 81 -19.74 15.63 -23.49
N GLY A 82 -19.03 14.62 -24.00
CA GLY A 82 -18.13 14.77 -25.13
C GLY A 82 -18.20 13.53 -26.00
N THR A 83 -18.52 13.73 -27.28
CA THR A 83 -18.53 12.75 -28.39
C THR A 83 -19.58 11.63 -28.32
N ILE A 84 -20.67 11.73 -29.10
CA ILE A 84 -20.84 11.09 -30.43
C ILE A 84 -22.12 11.63 -31.11
N ALA A 85 -22.00 12.23 -32.29
CA ALA A 85 -22.92 12.07 -33.41
C ALA A 85 -22.33 12.78 -34.64
N ALA A 86 -22.02 11.97 -35.65
CA ALA A 86 -21.74 12.36 -37.02
C ALA A 86 -23.01 12.87 -37.71
#